data_AF-A0A9P2T8Z0-F1
#
_entry.id   AF-A0A9P2T8Z0-F1
#
_cell.length_a   1.000
_cell.length_b   1.000
_cell.length_c   1.000
_cell.angle_alpha   90.00
_cell.angle_beta   90.00
_cell.angle_gamma   90.00
#
_symmetry.space_group_name_H-M   'P 1'
#
loop_
_entity.id
_entity.type
_entity.pdbx_description
1 polymer ?
#
loop_
_entity_poly.entity_id
_entity_poly.type
_entity_poly.pdbx_seq_one_letter_code
_entity_poly.pdbx_strand_id
1 'polypeptide(L)'
;MFLEEAARSHRLWAFFHVAAYTGARRGELLWLRWSDVDLDAAEIRIARSVSVIDGRRVESSTKSERTRVVGFGAETVAVLRRHRVEQDRECEVLGEAWKGDPDGYVFTTA
;
A
#
# COMPACT_ATOMS: atom_id res chain seq x y z
N MET A 1 -1.95 -23.26 -14.75
CA MET A 1 -1.08 -22.27 -14.07
C MET A 1 -0.96 -21.03 -14.96
N PHE A 2 -2.01 -20.21 -15.03
CA PHE A 2 -2.08 -18.97 -15.83
C PHE A 2 -2.76 -17.88 -15.00
N LEU A 3 -3.80 -18.27 -14.25
CA LEU A 3 -4.48 -17.41 -13.29
C LEU A 3 -3.56 -16.86 -12.20
N GLU A 4 -2.62 -17.67 -11.69
CA GLU A 4 -1.68 -17.22 -10.65
C GLU A 4 -0.68 -16.19 -11.19
N GLU A 5 -0.13 -16.42 -12.38
CA GLU A 5 0.76 -15.48 -13.07
C GLU A 5 0.05 -14.15 -13.39
N ALA A 6 -1.18 -14.25 -13.90
CA ALA A 6 -2.03 -13.09 -14.20
C ALA A 6 -2.42 -12.32 -12.93
N ALA A 7 -2.69 -13.01 -11.82
CA ALA A 7 -2.98 -12.37 -10.54
C ALA A 7 -1.76 -11.63 -10.00
N ARG A 8 -0.56 -12.25 -10.02
CA ARG A 8 0.70 -11.66 -9.53
C ARG A 8 1.19 -10.47 -10.35
N SER A 9 0.78 -10.38 -11.61
CA SER A 9 1.09 -9.23 -12.50
C SER A 9 0.07 -8.10 -12.40
N HIS A 10 -1.07 -8.32 -11.75
CA HIS A 10 -2.09 -7.29 -11.58
C HIS A 10 -1.68 -6.26 -10.52
N ARG A 11 -1.95 -4.96 -10.78
CA ARG A 11 -1.60 -3.86 -9.86
C ARG A 11 -2.12 -4.04 -8.42
N LEU A 12 -3.26 -4.73 -8.28
CA LEU A 12 -3.90 -4.97 -6.98
C LEU A 12 -3.30 -6.17 -6.22
N TRP A 13 -2.36 -6.91 -6.82
CA TRP A 13 -1.71 -8.04 -6.17
C TRP A 13 -1.10 -7.64 -4.82
N ALA A 14 -0.27 -6.60 -4.82
CA ALA A 14 0.38 -6.12 -3.61
C ALA A 14 -0.62 -5.66 -2.54
N PHE A 15 -1.72 -5.03 -2.97
CA PHE A 15 -2.79 -4.60 -2.06
C PHE A 15 -3.42 -5.80 -1.33
N PHE A 16 -3.84 -6.82 -2.07
CA PHE A 16 -4.47 -8.00 -1.48
C PHE A 16 -3.47 -8.87 -0.71
N HIS A 17 -2.23 -8.98 -1.18
CA HIS A 17 -1.16 -9.70 -0.49
C HIS A 17 -0.90 -9.10 0.89
N VAL A 18 -0.71 -7.78 0.98
CA VAL A 18 -0.48 -7.09 2.26
C VAL A 18 -1.71 -7.15 3.15
N ALA A 19 -2.93 -7.04 2.59
CA ALA A 19 -4.17 -7.19 3.35
C ALA A 19 -4.27 -8.58 4.00
N ALA A 20 -4.01 -9.63 3.22
CA ALA A 20 -4.08 -11.01 3.69
C ALA A 20 -3.00 -11.31 4.75
N TYR A 21 -1.80 -10.76 4.58
CA TYR A 21 -0.68 -11.00 5.48
C TYR A 21 -0.80 -10.24 6.81
N THR A 22 -1.17 -8.95 6.75
CA THR A 22 -1.14 -8.06 7.92
C THR A 22 -2.48 -7.97 8.66
N GLY A 23 -3.57 -8.42 8.03
CA GLY A 23 -4.93 -8.21 8.53
C GLY A 23 -5.36 -6.74 8.54
N ALA A 24 -4.62 -5.86 7.86
CA ALA A 24 -4.94 -4.44 7.79
C ALA A 24 -6.28 -4.23 7.08
N ARG A 25 -7.10 -3.35 7.65
CA ARG A 25 -8.38 -2.97 7.06
C ARG A 25 -8.15 -2.09 5.84
N ARG A 26 -9.13 -2.06 4.92
CA ARG A 26 -9.06 -1.26 3.69
C ARG A 26 -8.65 0.19 3.95
N GLY A 27 -9.22 0.83 4.96
CA GLY A 27 -8.89 2.22 5.31
C GLY A 27 -7.45 2.42 5.79
N GLU A 28 -6.88 1.45 6.49
CA GLU A 28 -5.48 1.46 6.93
C GLU A 28 -4.54 1.29 5.74
N LEU A 29 -4.82 0.35 4.84
CA LEU A 29 -4.04 0.16 3.61
C LEU A 29 -4.11 1.38 2.69
N LEU A 30 -5.29 2.00 2.59
CA LEU A 30 -5.44 3.24 1.85
C LEU A 30 -4.77 4.43 2.57
N TRP A 31 -4.47 4.36 3.86
CA TRP A 31 -3.62 5.36 4.49
C TRP A 31 -2.13 5.09 4.29
N LEU A 32 -1.73 3.81 4.18
CA LEU A 32 -0.34 3.37 4.25
C LEU A 32 0.59 4.14 3.29
N ARG A 33 1.62 4.76 3.87
CA ARG A 33 2.67 5.48 3.15
C ARG A 33 3.96 4.68 3.11
N TRP A 34 4.82 4.93 2.12
CA TRP A 34 6.14 4.30 2.07
C TRP A 34 7.00 4.62 3.31
N SER A 35 6.77 5.79 3.95
CA SER A 35 7.41 6.14 5.23
C SER A 35 6.99 5.26 6.40
N ASP A 36 5.88 4.53 6.27
CA ASP A 36 5.39 3.58 7.28
C ASP A 36 5.89 2.15 7.04
N VAL A 37 6.66 1.93 5.96
CA VAL A 37 7.15 0.60 5.54
C VAL A 37 8.68 0.56 5.64
N ASP A 38 9.19 -0.27 6.54
CA ASP A 38 10.61 -0.61 6.60
C ASP A 38 10.84 -1.96 5.90
N LEU A 39 11.40 -1.92 4.70
CA LEU A 39 11.66 -3.12 3.90
C LEU A 39 12.93 -3.87 4.32
N ASP A 40 13.78 -3.24 5.13
CA ASP A 40 15.03 -3.85 5.61
C ASP A 40 14.79 -4.55 6.95
N ALA A 41 13.98 -3.95 7.83
CA ALA A 41 13.45 -4.59 9.03
C ALA A 41 12.26 -5.54 8.73
N ALA A 42 11.68 -5.45 7.53
CA ALA A 42 10.47 -6.16 7.12
C ALA A 42 9.28 -5.89 8.05
N GLU A 43 8.99 -4.61 8.30
CA GLU A 43 7.94 -4.15 9.20
C GLU A 43 7.05 -3.07 8.57
N ILE A 44 5.74 -3.13 8.86
CA ILE A 44 4.75 -2.09 8.50
C ILE A 44 4.18 -1.50 9.79
N ARG A 45 4.23 -0.18 9.90
CA ARG A 45 3.58 0.59 10.96
C ARG A 45 2.16 0.97 10.53
N ILE A 46 1.16 0.46 11.25
CA ILE A 46 -0.25 0.80 11.02
C ILE A 46 -0.70 1.73 12.14
N ALA A 47 -0.84 3.01 11.82
CA ALA A 47 -1.15 4.06 12.79
C ALA A 47 -2.43 4.85 12.51
N ARG A 48 -2.90 4.85 11.27
CA ARG A 48 -4.01 5.70 10.81
C ARG A 48 -4.83 4.97 9.76
N SER A 49 -6.03 5.49 9.53
CA SER A 49 -6.98 4.97 8.55
C SER A 49 -7.64 6.12 7.82
N VAL A 50 -8.11 5.82 6.61
CA VAL A 50 -8.82 6.76 5.76
C VAL A 50 -10.16 6.21 5.30
N SER A 51 -11.15 7.08 5.19
CA SER A 51 -12.39 6.83 4.45
C SER A 51 -12.28 7.48 3.08
N VAL A 52 -12.86 6.87 2.05
CA VAL A 52 -12.92 7.49 0.72
C VAL A 52 -14.35 8.01 0.51
N ILE A 53 -14.49 9.33 0.44
CA ILE A 53 -15.76 10.04 0.24
C ILE A 53 -15.62 10.86 -1.03
N ASP A 54 -16.50 10.66 -2.01
CA ASP A 54 -16.46 11.33 -3.32
C ASP A 54 -15.09 11.26 -4.01
N GLY A 55 -14.44 10.09 -3.94
CA GLY A 55 -13.11 9.85 -4.51
C GLY A 55 -11.96 10.50 -3.74
N ARG A 56 -12.23 11.16 -2.60
CA ARG A 56 -11.22 11.83 -1.77
C ARG A 56 -10.96 11.05 -0.49
N ARG A 57 -9.68 10.96 -0.15
CA ARG A 57 -9.17 10.41 1.11
C ARG A 57 -9.48 11.39 2.24
N VAL A 58 -10.34 10.99 3.17
CA VAL A 58 -10.68 11.73 4.39
C VAL A 58 -10.15 10.93 5.58
N GLU A 59 -9.21 11.52 6.32
CA GLU A 59 -8.64 10.89 7.52
C GLU A 59 -9.77 10.53 8.49
N SER A 60 -9.96 9.25 8.73
CA SER A 60 -10.87 8.78 9.75
C SER A 60 -10.07 8.71 11.02
N SER A 61 -10.17 9.74 11.87
CA SER A 61 -9.63 9.66 13.23
C SER A 61 -10.41 8.58 13.97
N THR A 62 -9.87 7.36 14.01
CA THR A 62 -10.43 6.32 14.86
C THR A 62 -10.16 6.75 16.29
N LYS A 63 -11.22 7.18 16.98
CA LYS A 63 -11.23 7.70 18.35
C LYS A 63 -10.70 6.71 19.42
N SER A 64 -9.99 5.64 19.04
CA SER A 64 -9.50 4.60 19.95
C SER A 64 -8.46 3.59 19.41
N GLU A 65 -7.84 3.72 18.23
CA GLU A 65 -7.02 2.60 17.69
C GLU A 65 -5.52 2.73 18.01
N ARG A 66 -4.99 1.72 18.71
CA ARG A 66 -3.57 1.57 19.05
C ARG A 66 -2.75 1.40 17.78
N THR A 67 -1.73 2.25 17.61
CA THR A 67 -0.69 2.00 16.63
C THR A 67 -0.07 0.63 16.86
N ARG A 68 0.11 -0.13 15.77
CA ARG A 68 0.76 -1.44 15.80
C ARG A 68 1.82 -1.54 14.72
N VAL A 69 2.80 -2.39 14.97
CA VAL A 69 3.80 -2.79 13.99
C VAL A 69 3.55 -4.24 13.64
N VAL A 70 3.54 -4.55 12.34
CA VAL A 70 3.36 -5.90 11.83
C VAL A 70 4.60 -6.27 11.03
N GLY A 71 5.35 -7.26 11.53
CA GLY A 71 6.48 -7.85 10.80
C GLY A 71 5.99 -8.77 9.69
N PHE A 72 6.76 -8.90 8.61
CA PHE A 72 6.45 -9.77 7.47
C PHE A 72 7.65 -10.52 6.91
N GLY A 73 7.37 -11.57 6.13
CA GLY A 73 8.40 -12.41 5.52
C GLY A 73 9.00 -11.85 4.24
N ALA A 74 10.10 -12.46 3.78
CA ALA A 74 10.84 -12.08 2.58
C ALA A 74 9.97 -12.06 1.30
N GLU A 75 8.92 -12.89 1.22
CA GLU A 75 7.97 -12.85 0.10
C GLU A 75 7.22 -11.51 0.03
N THR A 76 6.72 -11.01 1.16
CA THR A 76 6.03 -9.72 1.23
C THR A 76 6.99 -8.57 0.93
N VAL A 77 8.26 -8.66 1.35
CA VAL A 77 9.31 -7.71 0.95
C VAL A 77 9.44 -7.69 -0.58
N ALA A 78 9.53 -8.84 -1.23
CA ALA A 78 9.67 -8.94 -2.69
C ALA A 78 8.45 -8.35 -3.41
N VAL A 79 7.24 -8.63 -2.92
CA VAL A 79 5.99 -8.07 -3.46
C VAL A 79 5.98 -6.54 -3.35
N LEU A 80 6.34 -5.99 -2.20
CA LEU A 80 6.39 -4.54 -1.98
C LEU A 80 7.48 -3.86 -2.81
N ARG A 81 8.67 -4.47 -2.94
CA ARG A 81 9.74 -3.92 -3.80
C ARG A 81 9.31 -3.86 -5.26
N ARG A 82 8.70 -4.93 -5.78
CA ARG A 82 8.15 -4.95 -7.14
C ARG A 82 7.09 -3.88 -7.32
N HIS A 83 6.16 -3.77 -6.36
CA HIS A 83 5.10 -2.77 -6.40
C HIS A 83 5.65 -1.34 -6.45
N ARG A 84 6.68 -1.04 -5.66
CA ARG A 84 7.35 0.28 -5.67
C ARG A 84 7.96 0.60 -7.03
N VAL A 85 8.67 -0.36 -7.64
CA VAL A 85 9.29 -0.18 -8.97
C VAL A 85 8.24 0.12 -10.04
N GLU A 86 7.12 -0.61 -10.05
CA GLU A 86 6.06 -0.33 -11.03
C GLU A 86 5.38 1.02 -10.76
N GLN A 87 5.19 1.39 -9.49
CA GLN A 87 4.65 2.69 -9.11
C GLN A 87 5.55 3.85 -9.55
N ASP A 88 6.87 3.73 -9.36
CA ASP A 88 7.85 4.73 -9.78
C ASP A 88 7.82 4.89 -11.31
N ARG A 89 7.71 3.79 -12.07
CA ARG A 89 7.52 3.82 -13.52
C ARG A 89 6.22 4.51 -13.94
N GLU A 90 5.11 4.23 -13.26
CA GLU A 90 3.83 4.90 -13.54
C GLU A 90 3.94 6.40 -13.30
N CYS A 91 4.62 6.81 -12.21
CA CYS A 91 4.88 8.21 -11.92
C CYS A 91 5.72 8.88 -13.01
N GLU A 92 6.78 8.21 -13.50
CA GLU A 92 7.61 8.71 -14.60
C GLU A 92 6.82 8.86 -15.91
N VAL A 93 5.96 7.90 -16.23
CA VAL A 93 5.14 7.91 -17.47
C VAL A 93 4.04 8.96 -17.41
N LEU A 94 3.39 9.14 -16.26
CA LEU A 94 2.27 10.08 -16.10
C LEU A 94 2.73 11.51 -15.85
N GLY A 95 3.93 11.71 -15.28
CA GLY A 95 4.48 13.02 -14.99
C GLY A 95 3.51 13.88 -14.17
N GLU A 96 3.11 15.04 -14.70
CA GLU A 96 2.17 15.96 -14.05
C GLU A 96 0.76 15.38 -13.83
N ALA A 97 0.38 14.33 -14.57
CA ALA A 97 -0.90 13.65 -14.39
C ALA A 97 -0.90 12.64 -13.23
N TRP A 98 0.26 12.37 -12.63
CA TRP A 98 0.39 11.47 -11.49
C TRP A 98 -0.40 11.99 -10.28
N LYS A 99 -1.35 11.19 -9.81
CA LYS A 99 -2.20 11.51 -8.65
C LYS A 99 -1.68 10.91 -7.34
N GLY A 100 -0.47 10.35 -7.34
CA GLY A 100 0.15 9.92 -6.09
C GLY A 100 0.48 11.12 -5.22
N ASP A 101 0.30 10.96 -3.92
CA ASP A 101 0.56 11.99 -2.92
C ASP A 101 2.07 12.23 -2.78
N PRO A 102 2.55 13.46 -2.61
CA PRO A 102 3.97 13.76 -2.35
C PRO A 102 4.52 13.07 -1.10
N ASP A 103 3.68 12.71 -0.12
CA ASP A 103 4.04 11.90 1.05
C ASP A 103 4.14 10.39 0.74
N GLY A 104 3.80 9.97 -0.48
CA GLY A 104 4.06 8.65 -1.06
C GLY A 104 3.18 7.51 -0.54
N TYR A 105 1.89 7.48 -0.89
CA TYR A 105 1.04 6.31 -0.58
C TYR A 105 1.58 5.06 -1.27
N VAL A 106 1.60 3.94 -0.53
CA VAL A 106 1.93 2.63 -1.10
C VAL A 106 0.90 2.25 -2.15
N PHE A 107 -0.40 2.50 -1.91
CA PHE A 107 -1.47 2.13 -2.83
C PHE A 107 -2.18 3.36 -3.40
N THR A 108 -1.87 3.67 -4.65
CA THR A 108 -2.43 4.78 -5.43
C THR A 108 -3.35 4.28 -6.55
N THR A 109 -4.16 5.19 -7.08
CA THR A 109 -4.77 5.03 -8.39
C THR A 109 -3.92 5.81 -9.38
N ALA A 110 -3.44 5.17 -10.44
CA ALA A 110 -2.86 5.83 -11.60
C ALA A 110 -3.81 6.90 -12.18
#